data_AF-A0A1E8Q171-F1
#
_entry.id   AF-A0A1E8Q171-F1
#
_cell.length_a   1.000
_cell.length_b   1.000
_cell.length_c   1.000
_cell.angle_alpha   90.00
_cell.angle_beta   90.00
_cell.angle_gamma   90.00
#
_symmetry.space_group_name_H-M   'P 1'
#
loop_
_entity.id
_entity.type
_entity.pdbx_description
1 polymer ?
#
loop_
_entity_poly.entity_id
_entity_poly.type
_entity_poly.pdbx_seq_one_letter_code
_entity_poly.pdbx_strand_id
1 'polypeptide(L)'
;MIEGFLLRTRRVMAHSLIREQAALITKLHKGEVTIMVEVNTKTDEESHRLQAEYPPEEALESLASRVRPLVLSSEPIYYAKMLDALEQVAGTDSLNEEIDLEWWHHYWRAVIDANLGAQAYWAATPSGDTTDRKLMHTWLDGDVIHAQSPRSSVIRDLSLDQRYYDAAPGIARICDRVIYTHLMLTALIEKGLLTVDPAVLSDPVVVTTTTVDEPVSVSVSDVGVPIPDDVTTLGPDALDPAVWRSPHQDLASLRREASTEGGASPVWLVDRAASQQRKAQLESYLAANVWNDSEDFICRTAGACRLSAEKAGASFYEAQSHMVGPCYDTQVDGKPYRVLVLPMETGEAKQHRTVEQRTEDVLTAGKVGFGQRNQHMRGVTFALRLAFGLPVDADIEHISFGDGSRAHFFDAYAMTNLLLCSAVDAGTANSRATGVMRKSCSRHLRATIDILQPSLVISQGARLKDTLFAALGVNGSIAANVNACALNGNSFVWVSLRHPSRGNWSSLKCTYLHEVVVPAIAKGRAAALDG
;
A
#
# COMPACT_ATOMS: atom_id res chain seq x y z
N MET A 1 -0.87 34.10 -28.35
CA MET A 1 0.29 33.19 -28.51
C MET A 1 1.17 33.20 -27.26
N ILE A 2 1.74 34.35 -26.87
CA ILE A 2 2.57 34.52 -25.67
C ILE A 2 1.86 34.01 -24.40
N GLU A 3 0.59 34.36 -24.21
CA GLU A 3 -0.22 33.86 -23.09
C GLU A 3 -0.35 32.33 -23.06
N GLY A 4 -0.56 31.70 -24.23
CA GLY A 4 -0.59 30.24 -24.34
C GLY A 4 0.75 29.59 -24.00
N PHE A 5 1.85 30.23 -24.38
CA PHE A 5 3.20 29.83 -23.99
C PHE A 5 3.39 29.94 -22.46
N LEU A 6 2.97 31.05 -21.85
CA LEU A 6 2.99 31.25 -20.41
C LEU A 6 2.18 30.18 -19.66
N LEU A 7 0.93 29.93 -20.05
CA LEU A 7 0.11 28.87 -19.47
C LEU A 7 0.81 27.51 -19.55
N ARG A 8 1.44 27.20 -20.69
CA ARG A 8 2.13 25.93 -20.87
C ARG A 8 3.40 25.82 -20.03
N THR A 9 4.20 26.88 -19.93
CA THR A 9 5.38 26.92 -19.06
C THR A 9 5.01 26.73 -17.59
N ARG A 10 3.93 27.37 -17.11
CA ARG A 10 3.40 27.16 -15.75
C ARG A 10 3.00 25.69 -15.52
N ARG A 11 2.41 25.01 -16.52
CA ARG A 11 2.10 23.57 -16.43
C ARG A 11 3.35 22.68 -16.36
N VAL A 12 4.42 23.05 -17.05
CA VAL A 12 5.71 22.35 -16.97
C VAL A 12 6.31 22.54 -15.58
N MET A 13 6.36 23.78 -15.08
CA MET A 13 6.88 24.11 -13.75
C MET A 13 6.07 23.46 -12.61
N ALA A 14 4.77 23.23 -12.82
CA ALA A 14 3.90 22.56 -11.86
C ALA A 14 4.06 21.02 -11.84
N HIS A 15 4.82 20.43 -12.76
CA HIS A 15 5.00 18.99 -12.85
C HIS A 15 5.80 18.42 -11.67
N SER A 16 5.44 17.22 -11.17
CA SER A 16 6.08 16.60 -10.01
C SER A 16 7.59 16.38 -10.19
N LEU A 17 8.04 15.99 -11.39
CA LEU A 17 9.48 15.88 -11.66
C LEU A 17 10.24 17.21 -11.51
N ILE A 18 9.60 18.34 -11.82
CA ILE A 18 10.20 19.66 -11.68
C ILE A 18 10.13 20.15 -10.23
N ARG A 19 9.02 19.89 -9.53
CA ARG A 19 8.79 20.38 -8.15
C ARG A 19 9.44 19.52 -7.07
N GLU A 20 9.33 18.21 -7.21
CA GLU A 20 9.64 17.23 -6.16
C GLU A 20 10.95 16.47 -6.46
N GLN A 21 11.33 16.35 -7.74
CA GLN A 21 12.54 15.66 -8.18
C GLN A 21 13.52 16.59 -8.92
N ALA A 22 13.55 17.87 -8.57
CA ALA A 22 14.39 18.89 -9.20
C ALA A 22 15.88 18.52 -9.23
N ALA A 23 16.38 17.86 -8.18
CA ALA A 23 17.77 17.40 -8.10
C ALA A 23 18.08 16.34 -9.16
N LEU A 24 17.16 15.39 -9.39
CA LEU A 24 17.31 14.37 -10.43
C LEU A 24 17.26 15.01 -11.83
N ILE A 25 16.31 15.91 -12.08
CA ILE A 25 16.23 16.65 -13.35
C ILE A 25 17.51 17.47 -13.59
N THR A 26 18.09 18.07 -12.55
CA THR A 26 19.36 18.81 -12.65
C THR A 26 20.53 17.91 -13.03
N LYS A 27 20.62 16.71 -12.44
CA LYS A 27 21.65 15.71 -12.81
C LYS A 27 21.52 15.29 -14.27
N LEU A 28 20.29 14.99 -14.72
CA LEU A 28 20.01 14.64 -16.11
C LEU A 28 20.34 15.78 -17.07
N HIS A 29 19.97 17.02 -16.75
CA HIS A 29 20.31 18.21 -17.53
C HIS A 29 21.83 18.29 -17.78
N LYS A 30 22.62 18.13 -16.71
CA LYS A 30 24.08 18.17 -16.76
C LYS A 30 24.73 16.93 -17.40
N GLY A 31 24.00 15.83 -17.52
CA GLY A 31 24.53 14.54 -17.96
C GLY A 31 25.47 13.89 -16.93
N GLU A 32 25.24 14.11 -15.63
CA GLU A 32 26.04 13.52 -14.56
C GLU A 32 25.81 12.00 -14.48
N VAL A 33 26.88 11.22 -14.63
CA VAL A 33 26.87 9.75 -14.48
C VAL A 33 27.98 9.29 -13.54
N THR A 34 27.79 8.16 -12.87
CA THR A 34 28.85 7.54 -12.05
C THR A 34 29.43 6.35 -12.79
N ILE A 35 30.75 6.34 -12.97
CA ILE A 35 31.48 5.19 -13.52
C ILE A 35 32.33 4.61 -12.39
N MET A 36 32.00 3.40 -11.94
CA MET A 36 32.83 2.63 -11.02
C MET A 36 33.89 1.88 -11.82
N VAL A 37 35.14 2.03 -11.43
CA VAL A 37 36.29 1.38 -12.06
C VAL A 37 36.91 0.43 -11.04
N GLU A 38 36.97 -0.85 -11.36
CA GLU A 38 37.62 -1.88 -10.55
C GLU A 38 38.81 -2.44 -11.32
N VAL A 39 40.02 -2.27 -10.76
CA VAL A 39 41.27 -2.77 -11.34
C VAL A 39 41.81 -3.90 -10.47
N ASN A 40 41.99 -5.06 -11.08
CA ASN A 40 42.71 -6.17 -10.45
C ASN A 40 44.22 -5.90 -10.52
N THR A 41 44.79 -5.44 -9.41
CA THR A 41 46.22 -5.04 -9.32
C THR A 41 47.22 -6.18 -9.51
N LYS A 42 46.77 -7.43 -9.67
CA LYS A 42 47.63 -8.60 -9.94
C LYS A 42 47.61 -9.03 -11.41
N THR A 43 46.47 -8.88 -12.08
CA THR A 43 46.29 -9.28 -13.49
C THR A 43 46.28 -8.08 -14.44
N ASP A 44 46.19 -6.87 -13.90
CA ASP A 44 45.98 -5.61 -14.63
C ASP A 44 44.66 -5.58 -15.40
N GLU A 45 43.73 -6.48 -15.06
CA GLU A 45 42.38 -6.50 -15.63
C GLU A 45 41.53 -5.38 -15.02
N GLU A 46 40.86 -4.62 -15.88
CA GLU A 46 39.98 -3.52 -15.51
C GLU A 46 38.53 -3.86 -15.84
N SER A 47 37.60 -3.48 -14.97
CA SER A 47 36.18 -3.53 -15.23
C SER A 47 35.50 -2.21 -14.89
N HIS A 48 34.52 -1.83 -15.71
CA HIS A 48 33.78 -0.57 -15.59
C HIS A 48 32.30 -0.85 -15.38
N ARG A 49 31.67 -0.08 -14.49
CA ARG A 49 30.22 -0.11 -14.28
C ARG A 49 29.65 1.29 -14.32
N LEU A 50 28.78 1.54 -15.29
CA LEU A 50 27.97 2.76 -15.35
C LEU A 50 26.79 2.65 -14.38
N GLN A 51 26.62 3.64 -13.54
CA GLN A 51 25.46 3.83 -12.68
C GLN A 51 24.86 5.21 -12.94
N ALA A 52 23.61 5.22 -13.37
CA ALA A 52 22.81 6.43 -13.60
C ALA A 52 21.39 6.20 -13.06
N GLU A 53 20.76 7.27 -12.61
CA GLU A 53 19.39 7.27 -12.09
C GLU A 53 18.50 8.02 -13.09
N TYR A 54 17.33 7.44 -13.38
CA TYR A 54 16.32 8.01 -14.27
C TYR A 54 14.96 8.00 -13.58
N PRO A 55 14.07 8.97 -13.88
CA PRO A 55 12.72 8.97 -13.33
C PRO A 55 11.91 7.75 -13.83
N PRO A 56 10.74 7.47 -13.25
CA PRO A 56 9.78 6.54 -13.86
C PRO A 56 9.38 7.03 -15.26
N GLU A 57 9.30 6.11 -16.23
CA GLU A 57 8.97 6.44 -17.63
C GLU A 57 7.65 7.21 -17.75
N GLU A 58 6.58 6.74 -17.11
CA GLU A 58 5.27 7.42 -17.11
C GLU A 58 5.35 8.88 -16.65
N ALA A 59 6.21 9.18 -15.67
CA ALA A 59 6.41 10.53 -15.18
C ALA A 59 7.18 11.39 -16.21
N LEU A 60 8.17 10.81 -16.89
CA LEU A 60 8.90 11.51 -17.94
C LEU A 60 8.03 11.74 -19.19
N GLU A 61 7.22 10.77 -19.61
CA GLU A 61 6.26 10.94 -20.71
C GLU A 61 5.27 12.06 -20.42
N SER A 62 4.76 12.11 -19.19
CA SER A 62 3.89 13.19 -18.70
C SER A 62 4.60 14.56 -18.79
N LEU A 63 5.88 14.66 -18.45
CA LEU A 63 6.66 15.89 -18.62
C LEU A 63 6.93 16.21 -20.10
N ALA A 64 7.31 15.21 -20.89
CA ALA A 64 7.64 15.31 -22.30
C ALA A 64 6.44 15.81 -23.12
N SER A 65 5.26 15.27 -22.85
CA SER A 65 4.00 15.76 -23.45
C SER A 65 3.74 17.22 -23.11
N ARG A 66 4.12 17.70 -21.90
CA ARG A 66 4.00 19.11 -21.50
C ARG A 66 4.96 20.02 -22.25
N VAL A 67 6.19 19.61 -22.51
CA VAL A 67 7.14 20.47 -23.25
C VAL A 67 6.96 20.42 -24.76
N ARG A 68 6.41 19.34 -25.32
CA ARG A 68 6.31 19.13 -26.77
C ARG A 68 5.69 20.29 -27.57
N PRO A 69 4.57 20.90 -27.14
CA PRO A 69 3.99 22.03 -27.87
C PRO A 69 4.92 23.24 -28.05
N LEU A 70 5.94 23.35 -27.20
CA LEU A 70 6.91 24.44 -27.20
C LEU A 70 8.06 24.20 -28.20
N VAL A 71 8.26 22.95 -28.64
CA VAL A 71 9.40 22.55 -29.49
C VAL A 71 8.99 22.04 -30.87
N LEU A 72 7.69 21.81 -31.10
CA LEU A 72 7.17 21.35 -32.39
C LEU A 72 6.73 22.53 -33.26
N SER A 73 7.34 22.69 -34.45
CA SER A 73 7.11 23.84 -35.33
C SER A 73 5.68 23.97 -35.86
N SER A 74 4.91 22.89 -35.92
CA SER A 74 3.49 22.94 -36.32
C SER A 74 2.60 23.56 -35.25
N GLU A 75 3.05 23.62 -33.99
CA GLU A 75 2.24 24.08 -32.88
C GLU A 75 2.14 25.61 -32.86
N PRO A 76 1.01 26.19 -32.43
CA PRO A 76 0.85 27.65 -32.33
C PRO A 76 1.78 28.29 -31.31
N ILE A 77 2.17 27.55 -30.27
CA ILE A 77 3.00 28.04 -29.16
C ILE A 77 4.45 27.54 -29.24
N TYR A 78 4.91 27.20 -30.44
CA TYR A 78 6.31 26.88 -30.71
C TYR A 78 7.22 28.05 -30.29
N TYR A 79 8.36 27.78 -29.63
CA TYR A 79 9.22 28.81 -29.05
C TYR A 79 9.65 29.87 -30.06
N ALA A 80 9.99 29.49 -31.31
CA ALA A 80 10.45 30.46 -32.30
C ALA A 80 9.32 31.42 -32.68
N LYS A 81 8.10 30.91 -32.92
CA LYS A 81 6.92 31.75 -33.19
C LYS A 81 6.62 32.67 -32.01
N MET A 82 6.81 32.19 -30.78
CA MET A 82 6.63 32.99 -29.58
C MET A 82 7.67 34.12 -29.47
N LEU A 83 8.94 33.84 -29.74
CA LEU A 83 10.01 34.86 -29.78
C LEU A 83 9.75 35.90 -30.88
N ASP A 84 9.34 35.46 -32.08
CA ASP A 84 8.95 36.37 -33.17
C ASP A 84 7.75 37.25 -32.77
N ALA A 85 6.77 36.67 -32.06
CA ALA A 85 5.62 37.42 -31.56
C ALA A 85 5.99 38.40 -30.44
N LEU A 86 6.98 38.05 -29.61
CA LEU A 86 7.50 38.94 -28.56
C LEU A 86 8.14 40.18 -29.16
N GLU A 87 8.95 40.00 -30.21
CA GLU A 87 9.54 41.12 -30.97
C GLU A 87 8.47 42.05 -31.55
N GLN A 88 7.40 41.49 -32.13
CA GLN A 88 6.29 42.27 -32.69
C GLN A 88 5.51 43.07 -31.64
N VAL A 89 5.35 42.53 -30.43
CA VAL A 89 4.55 43.15 -29.36
C VAL A 89 5.36 44.17 -28.57
N ALA A 90 6.61 43.86 -28.20
CA ALA A 90 7.45 44.72 -27.39
C ALA A 90 8.23 45.77 -28.23
N GLY A 91 8.41 45.51 -29.52
CA GLY A 91 9.26 46.29 -30.41
C GLY A 91 10.74 45.92 -30.28
N THR A 92 11.42 45.77 -31.42
CA THR A 92 12.80 45.28 -31.50
C THR A 92 13.80 46.09 -30.65
N ASP A 93 13.74 47.42 -30.71
CA ASP A 93 14.69 48.28 -29.98
C ASP A 93 14.53 48.15 -28.45
N SER A 94 13.29 48.23 -27.95
CA SER A 94 12.99 48.10 -26.52
C SER A 94 13.26 46.69 -25.99
N LEU A 95 13.05 45.66 -26.80
CA LEU A 95 13.34 44.29 -26.42
C LEU A 95 14.84 44.01 -26.35
N ASN A 96 15.62 44.56 -27.28
CA ASN A 96 17.09 44.38 -27.33
C ASN A 96 17.84 45.11 -26.21
N GLU A 97 17.24 46.11 -25.56
CA GLU A 97 17.77 46.69 -24.32
C GLU A 97 17.72 45.71 -23.14
N GLU A 98 16.85 44.70 -23.22
CA GLU A 98 16.55 43.79 -22.11
C GLU A 98 17.05 42.37 -22.34
N ILE A 99 16.93 41.87 -23.56
CA ILE A 99 17.33 40.51 -23.93
C ILE A 99 18.01 40.50 -25.30
N ASP A 100 18.89 39.52 -25.51
CA ASP A 100 19.43 39.22 -26.83
C ASP A 100 18.53 38.18 -27.52
N LEU A 101 17.67 38.63 -28.44
CA LEU A 101 16.70 37.78 -29.12
C LEU A 101 17.37 36.69 -29.97
N GLU A 102 18.47 37.01 -30.65
CA GLU A 102 19.24 36.05 -31.45
C GLU A 102 19.82 34.96 -30.56
N TRP A 103 20.37 35.35 -29.40
CA TRP A 103 20.83 34.41 -28.38
C TRP A 103 19.71 33.48 -27.93
N TRP A 104 18.49 33.97 -27.70
CA TRP A 104 17.35 33.12 -27.31
C TRP A 104 16.96 32.11 -28.40
N HIS A 105 16.95 32.50 -29.67
CA HIS A 105 16.73 31.56 -30.78
C HIS A 105 17.82 30.49 -30.81
N HIS A 106 19.08 30.88 -30.65
CA HIS A 106 20.20 29.95 -30.59
C HIS A 106 20.12 29.02 -29.37
N TYR A 107 19.82 29.56 -28.20
CA TYR A 107 19.73 28.87 -26.92
C TYR A 107 18.72 27.72 -26.94
N TRP A 108 17.56 27.95 -27.58
CA TRP A 108 16.57 26.91 -27.84
C TRP A 108 17.01 25.92 -28.93
N ARG A 109 17.47 26.43 -30.09
CA ARG A 109 17.89 25.58 -31.23
C ARG A 109 18.99 24.60 -30.83
N ALA A 110 19.91 25.06 -29.97
CA ALA A 110 20.99 24.27 -29.43
C ALA A 110 20.50 23.03 -28.66
N VAL A 111 19.25 22.96 -28.19
CA VAL A 111 18.70 21.77 -27.53
C VAL A 111 17.83 20.92 -28.47
N ILE A 112 17.03 21.56 -29.32
CA ILE A 112 15.97 20.84 -30.05
C ILE A 112 16.36 20.34 -31.44
N ASP A 113 17.35 20.97 -32.10
CA ASP A 113 17.70 20.63 -33.48
C ASP A 113 18.38 19.26 -33.52
N ALA A 114 17.69 18.28 -34.09
CA ALA A 114 18.13 16.88 -34.17
C ALA A 114 19.34 16.68 -35.08
N ASN A 115 19.63 17.64 -35.96
CA ASN A 115 20.70 17.55 -36.96
C ASN A 115 22.06 18.03 -36.42
N LEU A 116 22.08 18.62 -35.23
CA LEU A 116 23.31 19.00 -34.56
C LEU A 116 24.04 17.76 -33.99
N GLY A 117 25.32 17.92 -33.68
CA GLY A 117 26.11 16.88 -33.02
C GLY A 117 25.57 16.48 -31.64
N ALA A 118 26.11 15.40 -31.08
CA ALA A 118 25.76 14.94 -29.73
C ALA A 118 25.83 16.07 -28.70
N GLN A 119 24.87 16.09 -27.77
CA GLN A 119 24.89 17.04 -26.65
C GLN A 119 25.75 16.52 -25.50
N ALA A 120 25.68 15.23 -25.21
CA ALA A 120 26.51 14.59 -24.19
C ALA A 120 27.31 13.40 -24.73
N TYR A 121 26.70 12.54 -25.55
CA TYR A 121 27.38 11.32 -26.01
C TYR A 121 26.82 10.77 -27.32
N TRP A 122 27.60 9.83 -27.86
CA TRP A 122 27.24 8.99 -28.99
C TRP A 122 26.90 7.59 -28.50
N ALA A 123 25.86 6.98 -29.07
CA ALA A 123 25.56 5.57 -28.91
C ALA A 123 26.09 4.82 -30.14
N ALA A 124 26.99 3.87 -29.92
CA ALA A 124 27.54 3.01 -30.95
C ALA A 124 26.86 1.63 -30.92
N THR A 125 26.49 1.14 -32.09
CA THR A 125 25.82 -0.15 -32.31
C THR A 125 26.53 -0.91 -33.42
N PRO A 126 26.28 -2.22 -33.58
CA PRO A 126 26.81 -2.97 -34.73
C PRO A 126 26.43 -2.36 -36.08
N SER A 127 25.28 -1.70 -36.19
CA SER A 127 24.80 -1.07 -37.42
C SER A 127 25.32 0.36 -37.66
N GLY A 128 26.10 0.94 -36.74
CA GLY A 128 26.62 2.31 -36.82
C GLY A 128 26.41 3.11 -35.53
N ASP A 129 26.56 4.43 -35.62
CA ASP A 129 26.43 5.35 -34.48
C ASP A 129 25.24 6.31 -34.59
N THR A 130 24.80 6.82 -33.45
CA THR A 130 23.75 7.83 -33.36
C THR A 130 24.01 8.78 -32.18
N THR A 131 23.39 9.95 -32.20
CA THR A 131 23.50 10.95 -31.14
C THR A 131 22.35 10.82 -30.14
N ASP A 132 22.62 11.20 -28.89
CA ASP A 132 21.60 11.39 -27.85
C ASP A 132 20.41 12.25 -28.31
N ARG A 133 20.65 13.28 -29.14
CA ARG A 133 19.58 14.10 -29.75
C ARG A 133 18.62 13.29 -30.63
N LYS A 134 19.16 12.46 -31.53
CA LYS A 134 18.34 11.64 -32.44
C LYS A 134 17.55 10.61 -31.65
N LEU A 135 18.14 10.10 -30.57
CA LEU A 135 17.50 9.15 -29.66
C LEU A 135 16.37 9.80 -28.87
N MET A 136 16.55 11.02 -28.36
CA MET A 136 15.49 11.79 -27.74
C MET A 136 14.26 11.93 -28.64
N HIS A 137 14.44 12.35 -29.90
CA HIS A 137 13.35 12.47 -30.87
C HIS A 137 12.73 11.11 -31.25
N THR A 138 13.56 10.07 -31.35
CA THR A 138 13.09 8.71 -31.61
C THR A 138 12.17 8.22 -30.49
N TRP A 139 12.56 8.40 -29.23
CA TRP A 139 11.72 8.01 -28.11
C TRP A 139 10.46 8.87 -28.03
N LEU A 140 10.62 10.20 -28.10
CA LEU A 140 9.51 11.14 -27.95
C LEU A 140 8.45 10.98 -29.05
N ASP A 141 8.83 11.06 -30.32
CA ASP A 141 7.86 11.01 -31.43
C ASP A 141 7.61 9.57 -31.90
N GLY A 142 8.62 8.69 -31.86
CA GLY A 142 8.52 7.31 -32.35
C GLY A 142 7.89 6.36 -31.33
N ASP A 143 8.52 6.17 -30.18
CA ASP A 143 8.09 5.20 -29.17
C ASP A 143 6.81 5.65 -28.44
N VAL A 144 6.79 6.88 -27.92
CA VAL A 144 5.70 7.39 -27.06
C VAL A 144 4.47 7.83 -27.87
N ILE A 145 4.65 8.62 -28.93
CA ILE A 145 3.54 9.31 -29.59
C ILE A 145 2.99 8.54 -30.78
N HIS A 146 3.84 8.08 -31.68
CA HIS A 146 3.40 7.41 -32.91
C HIS A 146 3.38 5.89 -32.81
N ALA A 147 3.96 5.30 -31.76
CA ALA A 147 4.12 3.87 -31.57
C ALA A 147 4.69 3.16 -32.81
N GLN A 148 5.66 3.81 -33.48
CA GLN A 148 6.24 3.32 -34.73
C GLN A 148 7.52 2.55 -34.47
N SER A 149 7.66 1.37 -35.10
CA SER A 149 8.95 0.68 -35.11
C SER A 149 10.02 1.54 -35.77
N PRO A 150 11.23 1.67 -35.18
CA PRO A 150 12.29 2.46 -35.75
C PRO A 150 12.69 2.01 -37.16
N ARG A 151 12.74 2.96 -38.10
CA ARG A 151 13.14 2.69 -39.49
C ARG A 151 14.65 2.50 -39.64
N SER A 152 15.44 3.22 -38.83
CA SER A 152 16.91 3.14 -38.82
C SER A 152 17.40 1.84 -38.16
N SER A 153 18.34 1.13 -38.81
CA SER A 153 18.97 -0.07 -38.26
C SER A 153 19.74 0.21 -36.97
N VAL A 154 20.48 1.31 -36.91
CA VAL A 154 21.21 1.76 -35.70
C VAL A 154 20.26 1.87 -34.50
N ILE A 155 19.05 2.38 -34.71
CA ILE A 155 18.08 2.58 -33.65
C ILE A 155 17.38 1.27 -33.25
N ARG A 156 17.20 0.34 -34.20
CA ARG A 156 16.64 -1.00 -33.92
C ARG A 156 17.57 -1.87 -33.09
N ASP A 157 18.87 -1.62 -33.14
CA ASP A 157 19.86 -2.34 -32.33
C ASP A 157 19.82 -1.92 -30.85
N LEU A 158 19.13 -0.83 -30.51
CA LEU A 158 18.97 -0.34 -29.15
C LEU A 158 17.65 -0.84 -28.53
N SER A 159 17.66 -1.17 -27.24
CA SER A 159 16.45 -1.49 -26.48
C SER A 159 15.60 -0.25 -26.25
N LEU A 160 14.33 -0.45 -25.86
CA LEU A 160 13.45 0.65 -25.41
C LEU A 160 14.09 1.42 -24.24
N ASP A 161 14.57 0.68 -23.23
CA ASP A 161 15.27 1.25 -22.07
C ASP A 161 16.43 2.16 -22.48
N GLN A 162 17.25 1.72 -23.45
CA GLN A 162 18.39 2.52 -23.89
C GLN A 162 17.92 3.82 -24.55
N ARG A 163 16.93 3.76 -25.44
CA ARG A 163 16.35 4.96 -26.06
C ARG A 163 15.72 5.90 -25.03
N TYR A 164 15.07 5.36 -24.01
CA TYR A 164 14.52 6.11 -22.89
C TYR A 164 15.61 6.83 -22.08
N TYR A 165 16.67 6.11 -21.68
CA TYR A 165 17.80 6.69 -20.96
C TYR A 165 18.46 7.82 -21.75
N ASP A 166 18.51 7.68 -23.08
CA ASP A 166 19.07 8.67 -23.97
C ASP A 166 18.15 9.89 -24.17
N ALA A 167 16.83 9.72 -24.04
CA ALA A 167 15.86 10.79 -24.16
C ALA A 167 15.75 11.66 -22.90
N ALA A 168 15.90 11.08 -21.71
CA ALA A 168 15.67 11.77 -20.44
C ALA A 168 16.55 13.02 -20.23
N PRO A 169 17.87 13.01 -20.51
CA PRO A 169 18.71 14.21 -20.47
C PRO A 169 18.24 15.30 -21.44
N GLY A 170 17.79 14.92 -22.64
CA GLY A 170 17.28 15.85 -23.65
C GLY A 170 16.02 16.58 -23.18
N ILE A 171 15.07 15.84 -22.60
CA ILE A 171 13.85 16.43 -22.02
C ILE A 171 14.18 17.34 -20.83
N ALA A 172 15.13 16.95 -19.98
CA ALA A 172 15.61 17.81 -18.89
C ALA A 172 16.21 19.14 -19.40
N ARG A 173 17.00 19.10 -20.49
CA ARG A 173 17.51 20.31 -21.15
C ARG A 173 16.42 21.18 -21.75
N ILE A 174 15.37 20.59 -22.32
CA ILE A 174 14.22 21.36 -22.80
C ILE A 174 13.52 22.05 -21.62
N CYS A 175 13.34 21.36 -20.49
CA CYS A 175 12.70 21.94 -19.31
C CYS A 175 13.47 23.15 -18.78
N ASP A 176 14.80 23.11 -18.81
CA ASP A 176 15.65 24.25 -18.48
C ASP A 176 15.33 25.47 -19.36
N ARG A 177 15.24 25.27 -20.69
CA ARG A 177 14.84 26.33 -21.64
C ARG A 177 13.45 26.89 -21.32
N VAL A 178 12.50 26.04 -20.97
CA VAL A 178 11.14 26.46 -20.56
C VAL A 178 11.19 27.35 -19.32
N ILE A 179 11.94 26.96 -18.28
CA ILE A 179 12.03 27.69 -17.02
C ILE A 179 12.68 29.06 -17.23
N TYR A 180 13.82 29.14 -17.91
CA TYR A 180 14.49 30.41 -18.17
C TYR A 180 13.65 31.33 -19.06
N THR A 181 12.95 30.77 -20.06
CA THR A 181 12.05 31.57 -20.90
C THR A 181 10.86 32.10 -20.09
N HIS A 182 10.31 31.32 -19.16
CA HIS A 182 9.26 31.78 -18.26
C HIS A 182 9.73 32.95 -17.39
N LEU A 183 10.93 32.83 -16.79
CA LEU A 183 11.53 33.91 -15.99
C LEU A 183 11.74 35.18 -16.82
N MET A 184 12.23 35.04 -18.05
CA MET A 184 12.41 36.15 -18.98
C MET A 184 11.08 36.85 -19.28
N LEU A 185 10.03 36.10 -19.64
CA LEU A 185 8.72 36.68 -19.95
C LEU A 185 8.10 37.39 -18.74
N THR A 186 8.23 36.79 -17.54
CA THR A 186 7.77 37.43 -16.30
C THR A 186 8.51 38.73 -16.02
N ALA A 187 9.84 38.78 -16.22
CA ALA A 187 10.61 40.01 -16.06
C ALA A 187 10.18 41.12 -17.05
N LEU A 188 9.87 40.76 -18.30
CA LEU A 188 9.35 41.73 -19.28
C LEU A 188 7.96 42.25 -18.89
N ILE A 189 7.11 41.40 -18.31
CA ILE A 189 5.79 41.82 -17.79
C ILE A 189 5.96 42.78 -16.61
N GLU A 190 6.84 42.47 -15.66
CA GLU A 190 7.12 43.31 -14.49
C GLU A 190 7.67 44.69 -14.89
N LYS A 191 8.43 44.77 -15.98
CA LYS A 191 8.94 46.01 -16.56
C LYS A 191 7.92 46.78 -17.40
N GLY A 192 6.73 46.23 -17.62
CA GLY A 192 5.67 46.83 -18.43
C GLY A 192 5.91 46.76 -19.94
N LEU A 193 6.91 45.98 -20.39
CA LEU A 193 7.22 45.78 -21.81
C LEU A 193 6.31 44.73 -22.47
N LEU A 194 5.61 43.94 -21.65
CA LEU A 194 4.64 42.95 -22.10
C LEU A 194 3.38 43.03 -21.22
N THR A 195 2.21 43.13 -21.84
CA THR A 195 0.92 43.07 -21.13
C THR A 195 0.21 41.77 -21.48
N VAL A 196 -0.29 41.08 -20.46
CA VAL A 196 -1.09 39.84 -20.56
C VAL A 196 -2.27 39.91 -19.61
N ASP A 197 -3.29 39.09 -19.83
CA ASP A 197 -4.37 38.93 -18.86
C ASP A 197 -3.80 38.44 -17.51
N PRO A 198 -4.08 39.11 -16.37
CA PRO A 198 -3.64 38.67 -15.04
C PRO A 198 -4.01 37.22 -14.72
N ALA A 199 -5.14 36.71 -15.22
CA ALA A 199 -5.58 35.33 -15.04
C ALA A 199 -4.57 34.31 -15.58
N VAL A 200 -3.83 34.66 -16.64
CA VAL A 200 -2.76 33.83 -17.22
C VAL A 200 -1.64 33.57 -16.20
N LEU A 201 -1.42 34.47 -15.26
CA LEU A 201 -0.37 34.37 -14.24
C LEU A 201 -0.88 33.75 -12.93
N SER A 202 -2.15 33.98 -12.57
CA SER A 202 -2.73 33.56 -11.29
C SER A 202 -3.44 32.22 -11.33
N ASP A 203 -4.14 31.90 -12.41
CA ASP A 203 -5.14 30.82 -12.38
C ASP A 203 -4.49 29.45 -12.23
N PRO A 204 -5.11 28.51 -11.49
CA PRO A 204 -4.57 27.16 -11.35
C PRO A 204 -4.43 26.46 -12.71
N VAL A 205 -3.22 25.97 -13.00
CA VAL A 205 -2.93 25.27 -14.26
C VAL A 205 -2.86 23.75 -14.11
N VAL A 206 -3.01 23.25 -12.88
CA VAL A 206 -3.03 21.82 -12.53
C VAL A 206 -4.13 21.55 -11.52
N VAL A 207 -4.69 20.34 -11.56
CA VAL A 207 -5.64 19.86 -10.55
C VAL A 207 -4.84 19.48 -9.31
N THR A 208 -5.12 20.13 -8.19
CA THR A 208 -4.49 19.84 -6.87
C THR A 208 -5.43 19.07 -5.94
N THR A 209 -6.74 19.24 -6.11
CA THR A 209 -7.76 18.52 -5.35
C THR A 209 -8.27 17.35 -6.18
N THR A 210 -7.86 16.14 -5.78
CA THR A 210 -8.29 14.87 -6.42
C THR A 210 -9.36 14.13 -5.62
N THR A 211 -9.71 14.66 -4.45
CA THR A 211 -10.81 14.18 -3.61
C THR A 211 -11.93 15.20 -3.65
N VAL A 212 -13.09 14.80 -4.15
CA VAL A 212 -14.31 15.61 -4.10
C VAL A 212 -15.11 15.14 -2.88
N ASP A 213 -15.35 16.05 -1.95
CA ASP A 213 -16.22 15.84 -0.78
C ASP A 213 -17.32 16.88 -0.83
N GLU A 214 -18.37 16.53 -1.57
CA GLU A 214 -19.52 17.39 -1.80
C GLU A 214 -20.79 16.67 -1.33
N PRO A 215 -21.70 17.37 -0.62
CA PRO A 215 -22.95 16.78 -0.20
C PRO A 215 -23.80 16.45 -1.44
N VAL A 216 -23.99 15.16 -1.68
CA VAL A 216 -24.85 14.66 -2.76
C VAL A 216 -26.10 14.02 -2.19
N SER A 217 -27.21 14.16 -2.89
CA SER A 217 -28.41 13.37 -2.64
C SER A 217 -28.42 12.14 -3.54
N VAL A 218 -28.60 10.96 -2.97
CA VAL A 218 -28.58 9.69 -3.69
C VAL A 218 -29.88 8.93 -3.39
N SER A 219 -30.59 8.56 -4.45
CA SER A 219 -31.79 7.73 -4.40
C SER A 219 -31.66 6.53 -5.36
N VAL A 220 -32.30 5.42 -5.01
CA VAL A 220 -32.34 4.16 -5.76
C VAL A 220 -33.79 3.69 -5.94
N SER A 221 -34.05 2.90 -6.97
CA SER A 221 -35.36 2.32 -7.28
C SER A 221 -35.18 0.90 -7.84
N ASP A 222 -36.29 0.18 -8.02
CA ASP A 222 -36.27 -1.15 -8.62
C ASP A 222 -35.88 -1.10 -10.10
N VAL A 223 -35.28 -2.19 -10.60
CA VAL A 223 -34.82 -2.29 -11.99
C VAL A 223 -36.01 -2.12 -12.95
N GLY A 224 -35.90 -1.17 -13.88
CA GLY A 224 -36.91 -0.88 -14.89
C GLY A 224 -37.77 0.36 -14.59
N VAL A 225 -37.61 0.98 -13.42
CA VAL A 225 -38.23 2.28 -13.13
C VAL A 225 -37.52 3.38 -13.93
N PRO A 226 -38.23 4.18 -14.75
CA PRO A 226 -37.62 5.26 -15.53
C PRO A 226 -37.17 6.41 -14.61
N ILE A 227 -36.00 6.98 -14.92
CA ILE A 227 -35.52 8.21 -14.25
C ILE A 227 -36.48 9.35 -14.62
N PRO A 228 -36.96 10.16 -13.66
CA PRO A 228 -37.83 11.29 -13.98
C PRO A 228 -37.10 12.31 -14.85
N ASP A 229 -37.80 12.89 -15.82
CA ASP A 229 -37.23 13.81 -16.81
C ASP A 229 -36.68 15.11 -16.20
N ASP A 230 -37.05 15.45 -14.95
CA ASP A 230 -36.70 16.71 -14.30
C ASP A 230 -36.22 16.54 -12.85
N VAL A 231 -35.11 15.81 -12.67
CA VAL A 231 -34.45 15.64 -11.36
C VAL A 231 -33.64 16.88 -10.92
N THR A 232 -33.42 17.86 -11.80
CA THR A 232 -32.59 19.05 -11.51
C THR A 232 -33.38 20.23 -10.95
N THR A 233 -34.68 20.36 -11.23
CA THR A 233 -35.52 21.44 -10.65
C THR A 233 -36.34 21.01 -9.44
N LEU A 234 -36.63 19.72 -9.30
CA LEU A 234 -37.59 19.22 -8.31
C LEU A 234 -36.96 18.93 -6.93
N GLY A 235 -35.64 18.77 -6.85
CA GLY A 235 -34.94 18.46 -5.59
C GLY A 235 -35.25 17.05 -5.05
N PRO A 236 -34.52 16.59 -4.02
CA PRO A 236 -34.67 15.23 -3.47
C PRO A 236 -36.06 14.95 -2.89
N ASP A 237 -36.74 15.99 -2.38
CA ASP A 237 -38.04 15.90 -1.71
C ASP A 237 -39.23 15.68 -2.65
N ALA A 238 -39.01 15.82 -3.96
CA ALA A 238 -40.06 15.64 -4.97
C ALA A 238 -40.09 14.23 -5.59
N LEU A 239 -39.12 13.38 -5.24
CA LEU A 239 -39.18 11.98 -5.62
C LEU A 239 -40.12 11.24 -4.68
N ASP A 240 -41.04 10.45 -5.24
CA ASP A 240 -41.95 9.62 -4.45
C ASP A 240 -41.12 8.64 -3.58
N PRO A 241 -41.14 8.75 -2.25
CA PRO A 241 -40.34 7.92 -1.35
C PRO A 241 -40.75 6.44 -1.38
N ALA A 242 -41.91 6.09 -1.95
CA ALA A 242 -42.32 4.71 -2.18
C ALA A 242 -41.59 4.07 -3.37
N VAL A 243 -41.13 4.88 -4.33
CA VAL A 243 -40.44 4.42 -5.55
C VAL A 243 -38.94 4.65 -5.45
N TRP A 244 -38.56 5.82 -4.95
CA TRP A 244 -37.18 6.28 -4.83
C TRP A 244 -36.78 6.34 -3.37
N ARG A 245 -35.97 5.38 -2.96
CA ARG A 245 -35.52 5.20 -1.58
C ARG A 245 -34.04 5.53 -1.48
N SER A 246 -33.57 5.90 -0.29
CA SER A 246 -32.12 6.01 -0.09
C SER A 246 -31.46 4.63 -0.16
N PRO A 247 -30.17 4.53 -0.53
CA PRO A 247 -29.43 3.27 -0.50
C PRO A 247 -29.51 2.55 0.87
N HIS A 248 -29.61 3.31 1.96
CA HIS A 248 -29.74 2.74 3.29
C HIS A 248 -31.10 2.06 3.51
N GLN A 249 -32.19 2.67 3.05
CA GLN A 249 -33.54 2.09 3.13
C GLN A 249 -33.66 0.84 2.26
N ASP A 250 -33.01 0.83 1.09
CA ASP A 250 -32.96 -0.32 0.20
C ASP A 250 -32.23 -1.52 0.84
N LEU A 251 -31.01 -1.29 1.33
CA LEU A 251 -30.21 -2.31 2.03
C LEU A 251 -30.92 -2.84 3.29
N ALA A 252 -31.60 -1.98 4.05
CA ALA A 252 -32.36 -2.41 5.22
C ALA A 252 -33.53 -3.33 4.85
N SER A 253 -34.13 -3.15 3.68
CA SER A 253 -35.22 -3.98 3.18
C SER A 253 -34.69 -5.34 2.71
N LEU A 254 -33.61 -5.35 1.93
CA LEU A 254 -32.91 -6.58 1.52
C LEU A 254 -32.42 -7.41 2.73
N ARG A 255 -31.92 -6.74 3.79
CA ARG A 255 -31.51 -7.41 5.03
C ARG A 255 -32.68 -8.01 5.80
N ARG A 256 -33.85 -7.34 5.81
CA ARG A 256 -35.07 -7.86 6.45
C ARG A 256 -35.58 -9.10 5.73
N GLU A 257 -35.60 -9.07 4.41
CA GLU A 257 -35.98 -10.22 3.57
C GLU A 257 -35.02 -11.41 3.78
N ALA A 258 -33.71 -11.14 3.85
CA ALA A 258 -32.71 -12.17 4.15
C ALA A 258 -32.78 -12.73 5.58
N SER A 259 -33.29 -11.94 6.55
CA SER A 259 -33.42 -12.38 7.96
C SER A 259 -34.73 -13.11 8.24
N THR A 260 -35.77 -12.93 7.41
CA THR A 260 -37.00 -13.74 7.47
C THR A 260 -36.80 -15.21 7.06
N GLU A 261 -35.66 -15.57 6.47
CA GLU A 261 -35.30 -16.96 6.15
C GLU A 261 -34.28 -17.60 7.12
N GLY A 262 -33.82 -16.89 8.16
CA GLY A 262 -32.77 -17.36 9.08
C GLY A 262 -33.31 -17.78 10.46
N GLY A 263 -33.09 -19.05 10.83
CA GLY A 263 -33.46 -19.62 12.14
C GLY A 263 -32.93 -18.84 13.35
N ALA A 264 -33.51 -19.10 14.52
CA ALA A 264 -33.18 -18.46 15.79
C ALA A 264 -31.65 -18.39 16.00
N SER A 265 -31.14 -17.19 16.36
CA SER A 265 -29.72 -17.02 16.66
C SER A 265 -29.29 -17.98 17.78
N PRO A 266 -28.13 -18.65 17.65
CA PRO A 266 -27.67 -19.61 18.65
C PRO A 266 -27.52 -18.94 20.02
N VAL A 267 -27.96 -19.64 21.08
CA VAL A 267 -27.80 -19.18 22.45
C VAL A 267 -26.37 -19.47 22.90
N TRP A 268 -25.61 -18.42 23.20
CA TRP A 268 -24.25 -18.54 23.70
C TRP A 268 -24.24 -18.72 25.21
N LEU A 269 -23.47 -19.69 25.71
CA LEU A 269 -23.16 -19.83 27.13
C LEU A 269 -21.68 -19.52 27.37
N VAL A 270 -21.32 -19.27 28.61
CA VAL A 270 -19.96 -18.88 28.98
C VAL A 270 -19.61 -19.37 30.37
N ASP A 271 -18.41 -19.92 30.51
CA ASP A 271 -17.85 -20.39 31.77
C ASP A 271 -16.60 -19.56 32.12
N ARG A 272 -16.79 -18.54 32.95
CA ARG A 272 -15.69 -17.65 33.38
C ARG A 272 -14.72 -18.36 34.32
N ALA A 273 -15.20 -19.32 35.11
CA ALA A 273 -14.34 -20.07 36.01
C ALA A 273 -13.38 -20.97 35.21
N ALA A 274 -13.89 -21.65 34.18
CA ALA A 274 -13.06 -22.41 33.24
C ALA A 274 -12.07 -21.50 32.49
N SER A 275 -12.53 -20.32 32.03
CA SER A 275 -11.66 -19.33 31.36
C SER A 275 -10.48 -18.92 32.25
N GLN A 276 -10.74 -18.62 33.54
CA GLN A 276 -9.71 -18.29 34.51
C GLN A 276 -8.80 -19.47 34.83
N GLN A 277 -9.35 -20.69 34.94
CA GLN A 277 -8.55 -21.89 35.17
C GLN A 277 -7.56 -22.14 34.03
N ARG A 278 -7.98 -21.98 32.76
CA ARG A 278 -7.09 -22.12 31.61
C ARG A 278 -6.01 -21.05 31.59
N LYS A 279 -6.37 -19.80 31.90
CA LYS A 279 -5.41 -18.69 32.02
C LYS A 279 -4.34 -19.04 33.07
N ALA A 280 -4.76 -19.46 34.27
CA ALA A 280 -3.85 -19.82 35.35
C ALA A 280 -2.95 -21.03 34.99
N GLN A 281 -3.49 -22.05 34.30
CA GLN A 281 -2.70 -23.17 33.80
C GLN A 281 -1.65 -22.73 32.77
N LEU A 282 -2.00 -21.82 31.88
CA LEU A 282 -1.09 -21.27 30.89
C LEU A 282 0.01 -20.42 31.54
N GLU A 283 -0.34 -19.59 32.51
CA GLU A 283 0.63 -18.82 33.30
C GLU A 283 1.60 -19.74 34.04
N SER A 284 1.09 -20.78 34.70
CA SER A 284 1.92 -21.78 35.37
C SER A 284 2.88 -22.48 34.40
N TYR A 285 2.40 -22.86 33.21
CA TYR A 285 3.25 -23.46 32.18
C TYR A 285 4.37 -22.52 31.74
N LEU A 286 4.04 -21.26 31.45
CA LEU A 286 5.01 -20.26 30.98
C LEU A 286 6.03 -19.92 32.07
N ALA A 287 5.59 -19.80 33.33
CA ALA A 287 6.47 -19.60 34.49
C ALA A 287 7.48 -20.74 34.67
N ALA A 288 7.07 -21.97 34.37
CA ALA A 288 7.93 -23.15 34.50
C ALA A 288 8.83 -23.42 33.29
N ASN A 289 8.56 -22.81 32.12
CA ASN A 289 9.22 -23.22 30.87
C ASN A 289 9.78 -22.07 30.02
N VAL A 290 9.43 -20.82 30.31
CA VAL A 290 9.75 -19.66 29.44
C VAL A 290 10.36 -18.53 30.24
N TRP A 291 9.64 -17.99 31.22
CA TRP A 291 10.08 -16.85 32.02
C TRP A 291 9.28 -16.78 33.32
N ASN A 292 9.97 -16.52 34.43
CA ASN A 292 9.36 -16.22 35.72
C ASN A 292 10.14 -15.10 36.45
N ASP A 293 9.50 -14.46 37.43
CA ASP A 293 10.06 -13.32 38.17
C ASP A 293 11.30 -13.66 39.01
N SER A 294 11.55 -14.94 39.29
CA SER A 294 12.60 -15.39 40.22
C SER A 294 13.89 -15.88 39.56
N GLU A 295 13.80 -16.44 38.35
CA GLU A 295 14.89 -17.13 37.64
C GLU A 295 15.17 -16.53 36.25
N ASP A 296 14.59 -15.36 35.95
CA ASP A 296 14.66 -14.68 34.66
C ASP A 296 14.17 -15.57 33.48
N PHE A 297 14.76 -15.41 32.29
CA PHE A 297 14.34 -16.07 31.06
C PHE A 297 14.88 -17.51 30.96
N ILE A 298 14.11 -18.44 31.50
CA ILE A 298 14.47 -19.87 31.65
C ILE A 298 14.21 -20.76 30.42
N CYS A 299 13.80 -20.19 29.28
CA CYS A 299 13.52 -20.97 28.08
C CYS A 299 14.76 -21.77 27.63
N ARG A 300 14.66 -23.11 27.60
CA ARG A 300 15.79 -24.03 27.30
C ARG A 300 16.49 -23.79 25.95
N THR A 301 15.83 -23.11 25.01
CA THR A 301 16.38 -22.79 23.68
C THR A 301 16.59 -21.29 23.47
N ALA A 302 16.53 -20.49 24.53
CA ALA A 302 16.72 -19.05 24.52
C ALA A 302 18.00 -18.64 23.77
N GLY A 303 19.14 -19.19 24.19
CA GLY A 303 20.45 -18.86 23.62
C GLY A 303 20.55 -19.14 22.12
N ALA A 304 20.05 -20.31 21.67
CA ALA A 304 20.04 -20.65 20.24
C ALA A 304 19.12 -19.75 19.42
N CYS A 305 17.96 -19.38 19.98
CA CYS A 305 17.02 -18.47 19.32
C CYS A 305 17.62 -17.07 19.18
N ARG A 306 18.14 -16.52 20.28
CA ARG A 306 18.81 -15.22 20.33
C ARG A 306 19.96 -15.12 19.34
N LEU A 307 20.91 -16.07 19.40
CA LEU A 307 22.05 -16.12 18.49
C LEU A 307 21.61 -16.17 17.02
N SER A 308 20.56 -16.95 16.71
CA SER A 308 20.05 -17.03 15.34
C SER A 308 19.44 -15.72 14.85
N ALA A 309 18.73 -14.99 15.72
CA ALA A 309 18.09 -13.72 15.40
C ALA A 309 19.12 -12.59 15.23
N GLU A 310 20.07 -12.50 16.16
CA GLU A 310 21.14 -11.50 16.13
C GLU A 310 22.04 -11.69 14.89
N LYS A 311 22.36 -12.94 14.52
CA LYS A 311 23.09 -13.25 13.27
C LYS A 311 22.30 -12.82 12.02
N ALA A 312 20.97 -12.78 12.09
CA ALA A 312 20.11 -12.29 11.02
C ALA A 312 19.91 -10.75 11.06
N GLY A 313 20.63 -10.04 11.94
CA GLY A 313 20.56 -8.58 12.10
C GLY A 313 19.34 -8.08 12.87
N ALA A 314 18.65 -8.95 13.61
CA ALA A 314 17.42 -8.60 14.31
C ALA A 314 17.68 -8.10 15.74
N SER A 315 16.86 -7.16 16.20
CA SER A 315 16.68 -6.88 17.64
C SER A 315 15.83 -7.99 18.27
N PHE A 316 16.28 -8.52 19.41
CA PHE A 316 15.65 -9.67 20.08
C PHE A 316 15.01 -9.26 21.41
N TYR A 317 13.72 -9.57 21.58
CA TYR A 317 12.92 -9.22 22.75
C TYR A 317 12.29 -10.47 23.37
N GLU A 318 12.62 -10.74 24.63
CA GLU A 318 12.28 -11.98 25.34
C GLU A 318 10.87 -12.00 25.91
N ALA A 319 10.32 -13.21 26.03
CA ALA A 319 9.12 -13.55 26.81
C ALA A 319 7.94 -12.58 26.61
N GLN A 320 7.37 -12.62 25.41
CA GLN A 320 6.15 -11.90 25.06
C GLN A 320 4.98 -12.88 25.07
N SER A 321 4.31 -12.96 26.22
CA SER A 321 3.29 -13.95 26.50
C SER A 321 2.03 -13.81 25.62
N HIS A 322 1.08 -14.71 25.86
CA HIS A 322 -0.21 -14.82 25.22
C HIS A 322 -1.26 -13.92 25.87
N MET A 323 -2.44 -13.81 25.26
CA MET A 323 -3.63 -13.25 25.88
C MET A 323 -4.71 -14.33 26.00
N VAL A 324 -5.43 -14.34 27.12
CA VAL A 324 -6.64 -15.15 27.32
C VAL A 324 -7.74 -14.27 27.89
N GLY A 325 -8.81 -14.06 27.12
CA GLY A 325 -9.93 -13.25 27.55
C GLY A 325 -10.73 -13.88 28.70
N PRO A 326 -11.37 -13.07 29.57
CA PRO A 326 -12.11 -13.57 30.73
C PRO A 326 -13.37 -14.38 30.38
N CYS A 327 -13.81 -14.37 29.12
CA CYS A 327 -14.95 -15.10 28.58
C CYS A 327 -14.54 -16.10 27.50
N TYR A 328 -13.30 -16.62 27.54
CA TYR A 328 -12.76 -17.52 26.51
C TYR A 328 -13.51 -18.85 26.36
N ASP A 329 -13.89 -19.49 27.46
CA ASP A 329 -14.66 -20.73 27.45
C ASP A 329 -16.14 -20.43 27.17
N THR A 330 -16.50 -20.33 25.89
CA THR A 330 -17.90 -20.23 25.44
C THR A 330 -18.45 -21.58 24.98
N GLN A 331 -19.78 -21.69 24.93
CA GLN A 331 -20.47 -22.86 24.40
C GLN A 331 -21.63 -22.46 23.51
N VAL A 332 -21.93 -23.31 22.52
CA VAL A 332 -23.10 -23.23 21.65
C VAL A 332 -23.74 -24.61 21.64
N ASP A 333 -25.03 -24.69 21.92
CA ASP A 333 -25.80 -25.94 21.97
C ASP A 333 -25.15 -27.03 22.86
N GLY A 334 -24.58 -26.60 23.99
CA GLY A 334 -23.88 -27.47 24.95
C GLY A 334 -22.50 -27.97 24.51
N LYS A 335 -22.03 -27.59 23.32
CA LYS A 335 -20.68 -27.91 22.82
C LYS A 335 -19.71 -26.77 23.11
N PRO A 336 -18.48 -27.05 23.59
CA PRO A 336 -17.46 -26.02 23.74
C PRO A 336 -17.09 -25.36 22.42
N TYR A 337 -17.12 -24.03 22.38
CA TYR A 337 -16.66 -23.23 21.24
C TYR A 337 -15.64 -22.22 21.72
N ARG A 338 -14.37 -22.48 21.43
CA ARG A 338 -13.23 -21.68 21.90
C ARG A 338 -12.46 -21.14 20.72
N VAL A 339 -12.45 -19.82 20.56
CA VAL A 339 -11.81 -19.14 19.42
C VAL A 339 -10.40 -18.70 19.77
N LEU A 340 -9.41 -19.20 19.03
CA LEU A 340 -8.01 -18.84 19.18
C LEU A 340 -7.52 -18.11 17.92
N VAL A 341 -6.94 -16.93 18.10
CA VAL A 341 -6.26 -16.20 17.02
C VAL A 341 -4.76 -16.38 17.17
N LEU A 342 -4.09 -16.79 16.09
CA LEU A 342 -2.67 -17.15 16.08
C LEU A 342 -1.85 -16.22 15.18
N PRO A 343 -1.39 -15.07 15.68
CA PRO A 343 -0.34 -14.28 15.04
C PRO A 343 1.04 -14.96 15.15
N MET A 344 2.03 -14.41 14.44
CA MET A 344 3.40 -14.95 14.44
C MET A 344 4.19 -14.55 15.69
N GLU A 345 4.24 -13.25 15.98
CA GLU A 345 4.90 -12.61 17.14
C GLU A 345 4.24 -11.25 17.37
N THR A 346 4.54 -10.58 18.50
CA THR A 346 3.96 -9.26 18.79
C THR A 346 4.60 -8.15 17.96
N GLY A 347 5.90 -8.26 17.65
CA GLY A 347 6.66 -7.25 16.91
C GLY A 347 6.94 -5.97 17.70
N GLU A 348 6.72 -5.98 19.02
CA GLU A 348 6.93 -4.83 19.90
C GLU A 348 8.29 -4.91 20.61
N ALA A 349 8.91 -3.77 20.90
CA ALA A 349 10.14 -3.67 21.68
C ALA A 349 9.90 -3.81 23.21
N LYS A 350 8.98 -4.70 23.60
CA LYS A 350 8.65 -5.01 25.00
C LYS A 350 9.23 -6.37 25.38
N GLN A 351 9.65 -6.53 26.62
CA GLN A 351 10.13 -7.81 27.14
C GLN A 351 9.34 -8.23 28.37
N HIS A 352 9.42 -9.53 28.70
CA HIS A 352 8.94 -10.08 29.98
C HIS A 352 7.48 -9.72 30.28
N ARG A 353 6.63 -9.81 29.25
CA ARG A 353 5.21 -9.51 29.34
C ARG A 353 4.47 -10.73 29.85
N THR A 354 3.72 -10.59 30.95
CA THR A 354 2.86 -11.65 31.49
C THR A 354 1.61 -11.86 30.64
N VAL A 355 0.89 -12.98 30.87
CA VAL A 355 -0.43 -13.21 30.24
C VAL A 355 -1.41 -12.11 30.65
N GLU A 356 -1.41 -11.71 31.93
CA GLU A 356 -2.23 -10.61 32.43
C GLU A 356 -1.96 -9.30 31.69
N GLN A 357 -0.72 -8.84 31.66
CA GLN A 357 -0.35 -7.57 31.00
C GLN A 357 -0.72 -7.58 29.51
N ARG A 358 -0.55 -8.71 28.82
CA ARG A 358 -0.92 -8.82 27.41
C ARG A 358 -2.43 -8.88 27.22
N THR A 359 -3.16 -9.43 28.18
CA THR A 359 -4.63 -9.39 28.21
C THR A 359 -5.13 -7.97 28.37
N GLU A 360 -4.60 -7.23 29.33
CA GLU A 360 -4.95 -5.81 29.54
C GLU A 360 -4.66 -4.94 28.31
N ASP A 361 -3.54 -5.14 27.62
CA ASP A 361 -3.20 -4.42 26.38
C ASP A 361 -4.31 -4.60 25.33
N VAL A 362 -4.77 -5.85 25.12
CA VAL A 362 -5.79 -6.16 24.11
C VAL A 362 -7.17 -5.66 24.53
N LEU A 363 -7.54 -5.84 25.80
CA LEU A 363 -8.81 -5.32 26.31
C LEU A 363 -8.88 -3.80 26.23
N THR A 364 -7.77 -3.12 26.48
CA THR A 364 -7.67 -1.66 26.31
C THR A 364 -7.87 -1.23 24.86
N ALA A 365 -7.35 -2.01 23.89
CA ALA A 365 -7.63 -1.78 22.47
C ALA A 365 -9.10 -2.02 22.09
N GLY A 366 -9.85 -2.79 22.89
CA GLY A 366 -11.30 -2.96 22.73
C GLY A 366 -12.11 -1.73 23.14
N LYS A 367 -11.58 -0.91 24.07
CA LYS A 367 -12.26 0.29 24.59
C LYS A 367 -12.29 1.46 23.61
N VAL A 368 -11.39 1.47 22.63
CA VAL A 368 -11.41 2.48 21.55
C VAL A 368 -12.34 2.04 20.42
N GLY A 369 -12.95 3.00 19.73
CA GLY A 369 -13.85 2.73 18.62
C GLY A 369 -13.14 2.02 17.46
N PHE A 370 -13.88 1.22 16.68
CA PHE A 370 -13.34 0.43 15.57
C PHE A 370 -12.42 1.23 14.63
N GLY A 371 -12.81 2.45 14.26
CA GLY A 371 -12.05 3.31 13.36
C GLY A 371 -10.71 3.81 13.92
N GLN A 372 -10.56 3.83 15.25
CA GLN A 372 -9.33 4.27 15.94
C GLN A 372 -8.33 3.13 16.15
N ARG A 373 -8.73 1.88 15.92
CA ARG A 373 -7.85 0.72 16.07
C ARG A 373 -6.82 0.65 14.94
N ASN A 374 -5.63 0.16 15.27
CA ASN A 374 -4.62 -0.12 14.25
C ASN A 374 -5.12 -1.19 13.26
N GLN A 375 -4.47 -1.30 12.09
CA GLN A 375 -4.89 -2.22 11.02
C GLN A 375 -4.98 -3.69 11.49
N HIS A 376 -4.07 -4.12 12.35
CA HIS A 376 -4.08 -5.49 12.87
C HIS A 376 -5.34 -5.75 13.71
N MET A 377 -5.63 -4.88 14.68
CA MET A 377 -6.78 -5.03 15.56
C MET A 377 -8.13 -4.90 14.83
N ARG A 378 -8.19 -4.08 13.77
CA ARG A 378 -9.36 -4.04 12.87
C ARG A 378 -9.58 -5.38 12.16
N GLY A 379 -8.53 -5.98 11.61
CA GLY A 379 -8.62 -7.33 11.02
C GLY A 379 -9.01 -8.40 12.04
N VAL A 380 -8.43 -8.38 13.25
CA VAL A 380 -8.84 -9.29 14.34
C VAL A 380 -10.33 -9.11 14.66
N THR A 381 -10.83 -7.88 14.71
CA THR A 381 -12.27 -7.61 14.93
C THR A 381 -13.14 -8.25 13.85
N PHE A 382 -12.79 -8.11 12.57
CA PHE A 382 -13.52 -8.77 11.48
C PHE A 382 -13.49 -10.29 11.59
N ALA A 383 -12.33 -10.87 11.92
CA ALA A 383 -12.22 -12.30 12.11
C ALA A 383 -13.11 -12.80 13.27
N LEU A 384 -13.18 -12.06 14.36
CA LEU A 384 -14.02 -12.40 15.51
C LEU A 384 -15.51 -12.25 15.19
N ARG A 385 -15.94 -11.19 14.48
CA ARG A 385 -17.34 -11.07 14.00
C ARG A 385 -17.77 -12.33 13.25
N LEU A 386 -16.96 -12.75 12.28
CA LEU A 386 -17.20 -13.95 11.49
C LEU A 386 -17.15 -15.23 12.34
N ALA A 387 -16.20 -15.35 13.26
CA ALA A 387 -16.06 -16.49 14.16
C ALA A 387 -17.26 -16.64 15.12
N PHE A 388 -17.91 -15.54 15.49
CA PHE A 388 -19.14 -15.52 16.29
C PHE A 388 -20.42 -15.51 15.44
N GLY A 389 -20.31 -15.70 14.13
CA GLY A 389 -21.46 -15.88 13.23
C GLY A 389 -22.14 -14.58 12.80
N LEU A 390 -21.48 -13.44 12.94
CA LEU A 390 -21.98 -12.15 12.47
C LEU A 390 -21.45 -11.82 11.07
N PRO A 391 -22.20 -11.02 10.28
CA PRO A 391 -21.69 -10.39 9.08
C PRO A 391 -20.41 -9.58 9.37
N VAL A 392 -19.48 -9.55 8.40
CA VAL A 392 -18.21 -8.84 8.57
C VAL A 392 -18.40 -7.33 8.76
N ASP A 393 -19.43 -6.76 8.13
CA ASP A 393 -19.84 -5.36 8.18
C ASP A 393 -20.79 -5.03 9.33
N ALA A 394 -21.10 -5.99 10.22
CA ALA A 394 -21.96 -5.76 11.36
C ALA A 394 -21.36 -4.68 12.29
N ASP A 395 -22.17 -3.72 12.70
CA ASP A 395 -21.81 -2.69 13.69
C ASP A 395 -22.01 -3.20 15.13
N ILE A 396 -21.57 -4.44 15.37
CA ILE A 396 -21.70 -5.14 16.64
C ILE A 396 -20.33 -5.70 17.00
N GLU A 397 -19.92 -5.45 18.23
CA GLU A 397 -18.62 -5.90 18.79
C GLU A 397 -18.78 -6.69 20.08
N HIS A 398 -20.01 -7.12 20.37
CA HIS A 398 -20.37 -7.80 21.59
C HIS A 398 -21.12 -9.08 21.30
N ILE A 399 -20.91 -10.07 22.16
CA ILE A 399 -21.70 -11.29 22.25
C ILE A 399 -22.62 -11.18 23.48
N SER A 400 -23.85 -11.69 23.34
CA SER A 400 -24.82 -11.81 24.44
C SER A 400 -24.91 -13.26 24.85
N PHE A 401 -24.91 -13.53 26.15
CA PHE A 401 -24.98 -14.87 26.70
C PHE A 401 -26.38 -15.17 27.26
N GLY A 402 -26.70 -16.46 27.40
CA GLY A 402 -27.98 -16.95 27.90
C GLY A 402 -28.28 -16.56 29.35
N ASP A 403 -27.26 -16.15 30.13
CA ASP A 403 -27.41 -15.59 31.47
C ASP A 403 -27.77 -14.09 31.47
N GLY A 404 -27.96 -13.49 30.29
CA GLY A 404 -28.26 -12.07 30.10
C GLY A 404 -27.03 -11.15 30.13
N SER A 405 -25.84 -11.69 30.45
CA SER A 405 -24.60 -10.92 30.41
C SER A 405 -24.13 -10.68 28.97
N ARG A 406 -23.26 -9.67 28.80
CA ARG A 406 -22.65 -9.33 27.52
C ARG A 406 -21.15 -9.17 27.69
N ALA A 407 -20.39 -9.50 26.65
CA ALA A 407 -18.95 -9.28 26.61
C ALA A 407 -18.51 -8.77 25.24
N HIS A 408 -17.43 -7.99 25.20
CA HIS A 408 -16.83 -7.57 23.94
C HIS A 408 -16.16 -8.80 23.30
N PHE A 409 -16.01 -8.86 21.97
CA PHE A 409 -15.34 -10.01 21.34
C PHE A 409 -13.91 -10.21 21.85
N PHE A 410 -13.25 -9.14 22.29
CA PHE A 410 -11.92 -9.24 22.87
C PHE A 410 -11.87 -9.93 24.23
N ASP A 411 -13.00 -10.02 24.92
CA ASP A 411 -13.12 -10.80 26.14
C ASP A 411 -13.32 -12.30 25.86
N ALA A 412 -13.82 -12.65 24.68
CA ALA A 412 -14.32 -13.99 24.34
C ALA A 412 -13.36 -14.82 23.47
N TYR A 413 -12.09 -14.44 23.38
CA TYR A 413 -11.09 -15.17 22.60
C TYR A 413 -9.74 -15.23 23.31
N ALA A 414 -8.86 -16.11 22.81
CA ALA A 414 -7.46 -16.12 23.19
C ALA A 414 -6.59 -15.72 21.98
N MET A 415 -5.46 -15.07 22.25
CA MET A 415 -4.45 -14.77 21.23
C MET A 415 -3.12 -15.38 21.62
N THR A 416 -2.59 -16.27 20.77
CA THR A 416 -1.31 -16.94 21.02
C THR A 416 -0.34 -16.69 19.87
N ASN A 417 0.89 -16.35 20.21
CA ASN A 417 1.93 -16.16 19.20
C ASN A 417 2.56 -17.53 18.89
N LEU A 418 2.92 -17.76 17.62
CA LEU A 418 3.84 -18.84 17.29
C LEU A 418 5.20 -18.69 18.01
N LEU A 419 5.63 -17.45 18.21
CA LEU A 419 6.88 -17.09 18.85
C LEU A 419 6.63 -16.30 20.14
N LEU A 420 7.16 -16.80 21.25
CA LEU A 420 7.14 -16.13 22.56
C LEU A 420 8.26 -15.10 22.73
N CYS A 421 9.03 -14.84 21.68
CA CYS A 421 10.04 -13.78 21.62
C CYS A 421 9.90 -13.09 20.28
N SER A 422 10.12 -11.77 20.23
CA SER A 422 10.17 -11.04 18.98
C SER A 422 11.59 -10.96 18.45
N ALA A 423 11.74 -11.20 17.15
CA ALA A 423 12.96 -10.85 16.41
C ALA A 423 12.57 -9.91 15.27
N VAL A 424 12.87 -8.62 15.39
CA VAL A 424 12.42 -7.59 14.44
C VAL A 424 13.56 -6.72 13.93
N ASP A 425 13.38 -6.10 12.76
CA ASP A 425 14.26 -5.02 12.29
C ASP A 425 14.25 -3.87 13.30
N ALA A 426 15.42 -3.35 13.64
CA ALA A 426 15.59 -2.30 14.65
C ALA A 426 14.67 -1.09 14.36
N GLY A 427 13.87 -0.71 15.36
CA GLY A 427 12.93 0.41 15.26
C GLY A 427 11.65 0.14 14.47
N THR A 428 11.39 -1.12 14.07
CA THR A 428 10.18 -1.49 13.31
C THR A 428 9.48 -2.71 13.90
N ALA A 429 8.26 -3.01 13.42
CA ALA A 429 7.54 -4.26 13.71
C ALA A 429 7.78 -5.35 12.65
N ASN A 430 8.77 -5.18 11.76
CA ASN A 430 9.05 -6.14 10.69
C ASN A 430 9.79 -7.36 11.23
N SER A 431 9.12 -8.50 11.19
CA SER A 431 9.68 -9.78 11.62
C SER A 431 10.90 -10.23 10.83
N ARG A 432 11.93 -10.65 11.57
CA ARG A 432 13.13 -11.38 11.16
C ARG A 432 13.22 -12.76 11.80
N ALA A 433 12.09 -13.30 12.26
CA ALA A 433 12.05 -14.59 12.91
C ALA A 433 12.62 -15.74 12.05
N THR A 434 13.57 -16.46 12.62
CA THR A 434 14.32 -17.52 11.94
C THR A 434 13.60 -18.87 12.00
N GLY A 435 14.03 -19.83 11.16
CA GLY A 435 13.55 -21.21 11.24
C GLY A 435 13.89 -21.89 12.59
N VAL A 436 15.02 -21.52 13.21
CA VAL A 436 15.43 -22.02 14.53
C VAL A 436 14.42 -21.59 15.60
N MET A 437 14.01 -20.32 15.57
CA MET A 437 13.02 -19.79 16.50
C MET A 437 11.67 -20.50 16.33
N ARG A 438 11.19 -20.62 15.08
CA ARG A 438 9.91 -21.28 14.77
C ARG A 438 9.90 -22.74 15.22
N LYS A 439 10.94 -23.51 14.91
CA LYS A 439 11.07 -24.90 15.34
C LYS A 439 11.10 -25.00 16.87
N SER A 440 11.92 -24.17 17.53
CA SER A 440 12.07 -24.20 18.99
C SER A 440 10.79 -23.83 19.73
N CYS A 441 10.09 -22.78 19.27
CA CYS A 441 8.91 -22.26 19.94
C CYS A 441 7.64 -23.10 19.68
N SER A 442 7.62 -23.92 18.62
CA SER A 442 6.50 -24.82 18.31
C SER A 442 6.07 -25.72 19.47
N ARG A 443 7.00 -26.12 20.37
CA ARG A 443 6.67 -26.90 21.58
C ARG A 443 5.78 -26.12 22.55
N HIS A 444 6.03 -24.82 22.71
CA HIS A 444 5.26 -23.95 23.59
C HIS A 444 3.89 -23.67 23.00
N LEU A 445 3.82 -23.49 21.67
CA LEU A 445 2.54 -23.43 20.98
C LEU A 445 1.71 -24.70 21.20
N ARG A 446 2.31 -25.89 21.04
CA ARG A 446 1.62 -27.18 21.27
C ARG A 446 1.07 -27.30 22.69
N ALA A 447 1.89 -26.99 23.70
CA ALA A 447 1.43 -26.98 25.10
C ALA A 447 0.32 -25.95 25.34
N THR A 448 0.39 -24.79 24.67
CA THR A 448 -0.65 -23.77 24.76
C THR A 448 -1.96 -24.25 24.14
N ILE A 449 -1.94 -24.91 22.98
CA ILE A 449 -3.13 -25.53 22.37
C ILE A 449 -3.69 -26.63 23.30
N ASP A 450 -2.82 -27.40 23.94
CA ASP A 450 -3.20 -28.46 24.87
C ASP A 450 -3.88 -27.92 26.15
N ILE A 451 -3.47 -26.74 26.63
CA ILE A 451 -4.08 -26.08 27.79
C ILE A 451 -5.38 -25.36 27.39
N LEU A 452 -5.35 -24.60 26.29
CA LEU A 452 -6.47 -23.77 25.87
C LEU A 452 -7.58 -24.59 25.19
N GLN A 453 -7.23 -25.70 24.56
CA GLN A 453 -8.14 -26.63 23.91
C GLN A 453 -9.13 -25.91 22.96
N PRO A 454 -8.65 -25.11 21.98
CA PRO A 454 -9.52 -24.36 21.08
C PRO A 454 -10.38 -25.29 20.22
N SER A 455 -11.53 -24.80 19.76
CA SER A 455 -12.37 -25.46 18.74
C SER A 455 -12.11 -24.88 17.35
N LEU A 456 -11.81 -23.57 17.28
CA LEU A 456 -11.49 -22.84 16.05
C LEU A 456 -10.19 -22.06 16.23
N VAL A 457 -9.20 -22.31 15.38
CA VAL A 457 -7.93 -21.59 15.32
C VAL A 457 -7.87 -20.77 14.03
N ILE A 458 -7.59 -19.47 14.14
CA ILE A 458 -7.45 -18.56 13.01
C ILE A 458 -6.02 -18.01 13.00
N SER A 459 -5.17 -18.50 12.10
CA SER A 459 -3.80 -18.00 12.01
C SER A 459 -3.68 -16.82 11.06
N GLN A 460 -2.84 -15.85 11.43
CA GLN A 460 -2.60 -14.63 10.67
C GLN A 460 -1.11 -14.52 10.30
N GLY A 461 -0.72 -15.04 9.13
CA GLY A 461 0.68 -15.00 8.73
C GLY A 461 0.96 -15.57 7.34
N ALA A 462 1.84 -14.92 6.59
CA ALA A 462 2.37 -15.48 5.34
C ALA A 462 3.55 -16.43 5.66
N ARG A 463 3.71 -17.50 4.86
CA ARG A 463 4.88 -18.40 4.92
C ARG A 463 5.07 -19.14 6.26
N LEU A 464 3.98 -19.43 6.96
CA LEU A 464 3.96 -20.24 8.20
C LEU A 464 3.43 -21.66 8.00
N LYS A 465 3.00 -21.98 6.77
CA LYS A 465 2.23 -23.19 6.47
C LYS A 465 2.93 -24.44 7.02
N ASP A 466 4.17 -24.70 6.61
CA ASP A 466 4.84 -25.95 6.99
C ASP A 466 5.09 -26.07 8.50
N THR A 467 5.45 -24.96 9.16
CA THR A 467 5.65 -24.96 10.62
C THR A 467 4.34 -25.22 11.36
N LEU A 468 3.25 -24.55 10.94
CA LEU A 468 1.95 -24.67 11.61
C LEU A 468 1.28 -26.00 11.30
N PHE A 469 1.47 -26.58 10.12
CA PHE A 469 0.95 -27.92 9.79
C PHE A 469 1.42 -28.96 10.81
N ALA A 470 2.71 -28.98 11.11
CA ALA A 470 3.27 -29.88 12.10
C ALA A 470 2.88 -29.48 13.54
N ALA A 471 2.95 -28.19 13.88
CA ALA A 471 2.67 -27.73 15.24
C ALA A 471 1.21 -27.97 15.65
N LEU A 472 0.26 -27.77 14.74
CA LEU A 472 -1.18 -27.90 15.00
C LEU A 472 -1.70 -29.32 14.82
N GLY A 473 -0.90 -30.24 14.26
CA GLY A 473 -1.36 -31.64 14.05
C GLY A 473 -2.42 -31.74 12.97
N VAL A 474 -2.21 -31.09 11.83
CA VAL A 474 -3.13 -31.16 10.68
C VAL A 474 -3.25 -32.59 10.19
N ASN A 475 -4.49 -33.10 10.10
CA ASN A 475 -4.78 -34.47 9.67
C ASN A 475 -5.73 -34.54 8.47
N GLY A 476 -6.28 -33.42 8.01
CA GLY A 476 -7.15 -33.37 6.83
C GLY A 476 -7.40 -31.96 6.31
N SER A 477 -7.83 -31.86 5.05
CA SER A 477 -8.29 -30.60 4.44
C SER A 477 -9.81 -30.62 4.34
N ILE A 478 -10.47 -29.57 4.84
CA ILE A 478 -11.93 -29.40 4.78
C ILE A 478 -12.32 -28.58 3.54
N ALA A 479 -11.60 -27.48 3.31
CA ALA A 479 -11.81 -26.58 2.19
C ALA A 479 -10.53 -25.75 1.93
N ALA A 480 -10.53 -24.90 0.91
CA ALA A 480 -9.45 -23.95 0.71
C ALA A 480 -9.24 -23.11 1.98
N ASN A 481 -8.01 -23.13 2.51
CA ASN A 481 -7.60 -22.45 3.74
C ASN A 481 -8.23 -22.99 5.04
N VAL A 482 -8.94 -24.12 5.02
CA VAL A 482 -9.60 -24.71 6.20
C VAL A 482 -9.17 -26.16 6.38
N ASN A 483 -8.58 -26.49 7.53
CA ASN A 483 -7.99 -27.80 7.79
C ASN A 483 -8.55 -28.39 9.10
N ALA A 484 -8.71 -29.71 9.13
CA ALA A 484 -8.96 -30.46 10.35
C ALA A 484 -7.63 -30.72 11.08
N CYS A 485 -7.64 -30.56 12.40
CA CYS A 485 -6.48 -30.74 13.26
C CYS A 485 -6.84 -31.65 14.44
N ALA A 486 -5.88 -32.47 14.87
CA ALA A 486 -5.99 -33.25 16.09
C ALA A 486 -4.66 -33.21 16.85
N LEU A 487 -4.71 -32.79 18.11
CA LEU A 487 -3.53 -32.68 18.96
C LEU A 487 -3.86 -33.12 20.39
N ASN A 488 -3.19 -34.16 20.89
CA ASN A 488 -3.34 -34.68 22.26
C ASN A 488 -4.80 -34.95 22.68
N GLY A 489 -5.63 -35.43 21.74
CA GLY A 489 -7.06 -35.68 22.00
C GLY A 489 -7.97 -34.45 21.81
N ASN A 490 -7.42 -33.26 21.57
CA ASN A 490 -8.20 -32.10 21.13
C ASN A 490 -8.39 -32.11 19.61
N SER A 491 -9.64 -32.15 19.16
CA SER A 491 -10.00 -31.98 17.75
C SER A 491 -10.46 -30.54 17.51
N PHE A 492 -9.92 -29.89 16.48
CA PHE A 492 -10.25 -28.50 16.17
C PHE A 492 -10.06 -28.17 14.70
N VAL A 493 -10.62 -27.04 14.27
CA VAL A 493 -10.52 -26.55 12.90
C VAL A 493 -9.52 -25.41 12.83
N TRP A 494 -8.64 -25.43 11.83
CA TRP A 494 -7.68 -24.37 11.57
C TRP A 494 -7.98 -23.65 10.25
N VAL A 495 -8.17 -22.33 10.36
CA VAL A 495 -8.31 -21.39 9.23
C VAL A 495 -6.99 -20.64 9.02
N SER A 496 -6.39 -20.80 7.84
CA SER A 496 -5.07 -20.26 7.49
C SER A 496 -5.18 -19.01 6.62
N LEU A 497 -4.88 -17.83 7.17
CA LEU A 497 -5.04 -16.54 6.48
C LEU A 497 -3.75 -15.73 6.42
N ARG A 498 -3.68 -14.80 5.46
CA ARG A 498 -2.65 -13.76 5.43
C ARG A 498 -2.80 -12.81 6.62
N HIS A 499 -1.71 -12.21 7.08
CA HIS A 499 -1.75 -11.20 8.14
C HIS A 499 -2.63 -9.99 7.73
N PRO A 500 -3.49 -9.42 8.61
CA PRO A 500 -4.35 -8.28 8.30
C PRO A 500 -3.68 -7.13 7.56
N SER A 501 -2.52 -6.67 8.05
CA SER A 501 -1.79 -5.55 7.44
C SER A 501 -1.17 -5.89 6.08
N ARG A 502 -0.77 -7.15 5.86
CA ARG A 502 -0.13 -7.58 4.58
C ARG A 502 -1.15 -8.00 3.53
N GLY A 503 -2.30 -8.52 3.96
CA GLY A 503 -3.43 -8.82 3.08
C GLY A 503 -4.41 -7.66 2.92
N ASN A 504 -4.15 -6.53 3.60
CA ASN A 504 -4.99 -5.33 3.66
C ASN A 504 -6.48 -5.59 3.96
N TRP A 505 -6.80 -6.72 4.61
CA TRP A 505 -8.18 -7.09 4.92
C TRP A 505 -8.70 -6.44 6.23
N SER A 506 -8.07 -5.33 6.64
CA SER A 506 -8.57 -4.44 7.70
C SER A 506 -9.58 -3.40 7.19
N SER A 507 -9.95 -3.49 5.91
CA SER A 507 -10.91 -2.62 5.21
C SER A 507 -12.00 -3.46 4.55
N LEU A 508 -13.26 -3.02 4.68
CA LEU A 508 -14.40 -3.63 3.98
C LEU A 508 -14.30 -3.53 2.45
N LYS A 509 -13.41 -2.70 1.90
CA LYS A 509 -13.16 -2.58 0.46
C LYS A 509 -12.22 -3.65 -0.08
N CYS A 510 -11.64 -4.49 0.78
CA CYS A 510 -10.62 -5.46 0.38
C CYS A 510 -11.23 -6.70 -0.30
N THR A 511 -10.83 -6.98 -1.53
CA THR A 511 -11.25 -8.20 -2.25
C THR A 511 -10.87 -9.49 -1.51
N TYR A 512 -9.66 -9.57 -0.96
CA TYR A 512 -9.21 -10.75 -0.19
C TYR A 512 -10.05 -11.00 1.07
N LEU A 513 -10.61 -9.95 1.68
CA LEU A 513 -11.54 -10.10 2.79
C LEU A 513 -12.76 -10.90 2.35
N HIS A 514 -13.42 -10.49 1.27
CA HIS A 514 -14.68 -11.07 0.82
C HIS A 514 -14.51 -12.41 0.12
N GLU A 515 -13.48 -12.57 -0.71
CA GLU A 515 -13.28 -13.78 -1.51
C GLU A 515 -12.60 -14.92 -0.74
N VAL A 516 -11.84 -14.60 0.33
CA VAL A 516 -11.04 -15.61 1.05
C VAL A 516 -11.35 -15.62 2.54
N VAL A 517 -11.25 -14.48 3.24
CA VAL A 517 -11.36 -14.46 4.70
C VAL A 517 -12.77 -14.82 5.17
N VAL A 518 -13.79 -14.14 4.62
CA VAL A 518 -15.21 -14.38 4.94
C VAL A 518 -15.60 -15.85 4.71
N PRO A 519 -15.43 -16.44 3.51
CA PRO A 519 -15.83 -17.82 3.27
C PRO A 519 -15.02 -18.83 4.09
N ALA A 520 -13.71 -18.60 4.29
CA ALA A 520 -12.88 -19.53 5.04
C ALA A 520 -13.23 -19.54 6.54
N ILE A 521 -13.46 -18.37 7.17
CA ILE A 521 -13.87 -18.31 8.58
C ILE A 521 -15.30 -18.84 8.75
N ALA A 522 -16.23 -18.50 7.86
CA ALA A 522 -17.59 -19.02 7.92
C ALA A 522 -17.62 -20.55 7.83
N LYS A 523 -16.86 -21.14 6.90
CA LYS A 523 -16.74 -22.60 6.76
C LYS A 523 -16.02 -23.23 7.94
N GLY A 524 -14.96 -22.60 8.45
CA GLY A 524 -14.21 -23.08 9.61
C GLY A 524 -15.05 -23.08 10.89
N ARG A 525 -15.84 -22.03 11.11
CA ARG A 525 -16.81 -21.93 12.20
C ARG A 525 -17.85 -23.04 12.13
N ALA A 526 -18.46 -23.24 10.96
CA ALA A 526 -19.47 -24.28 10.78
C ALA A 526 -18.90 -25.66 11.14
N ALA A 527 -17.73 -26.01 10.58
CA ALA A 527 -17.06 -27.26 10.90
C ALA A 527 -16.71 -27.39 12.39
N ALA A 528 -16.26 -26.32 13.04
CA ALA A 528 -15.93 -26.33 14.48
C ALA A 528 -17.16 -26.51 15.39
N LEU A 529 -18.37 -26.14 14.93
CA LEU A 529 -19.63 -26.34 15.65
C LEU A 529 -20.23 -27.73 15.40
N ASP A 530 -20.03 -28.28 14.21
CA ASP A 530 -20.49 -29.63 13.85
C ASP A 530 -19.76 -30.70 14.68
N GLY A 531 -18.47 -30.49 14.96
CA GLY A 531 -17.59 -31.41 15.69
C GLY A 531 -16.67 -32.16 14.72
#